data_AF-A0A5Y1NZY2-F1
#
_entry.id   AF-A0A5Y1NZY2-F1
#
_cell.length_a   1.000
_cell.length_b   1.000
_cell.length_c   1.000
_cell.angle_alpha   90.00
_cell.angle_beta   90.00
_cell.angle_gamma   90.00
#
_symmetry.space_group_name_H-M   'P 1'
#
loop_
_entity.id
_entity.type
_entity.pdbx_description
1 polymer ?
#
loop_
_entity_poly.entity_id
_entity_poly.type
_entity_poly.pdbx_seq_one_letter_code
_entity_poly.pdbx_strand_id
1 'polypeptide(L)'
;MQTHHIATDKSKRFTKEFQKITKKYSLELDGDWNKVKMPHRGRHPNEYHEYILEKMSKIDKIARGDKNKFLKEFEKLKEEVKNNPAILHKDYYKERK
;
A
#
# COMPACT_ATOMS: atom_id res chain seq x y z
N MET A 1 -0.34 -6.49 -18.12
CA MET A 1 -0.07 -6.04 -16.74
C MET A 1 -0.52 -4.59 -16.62
N GLN A 2 -1.00 -4.14 -15.45
CA GLN A 2 -1.30 -2.72 -15.19
C GLN A 2 -0.41 -2.21 -14.06
N THR A 3 -0.07 -0.92 -14.11
CA THR A 3 0.60 -0.24 -13.00
C THR A 3 -0.45 0.14 -11.97
N HIS A 4 -0.29 -0.34 -10.74
CA HIS A 4 -1.17 -0.08 -9.62
C HIS A 4 -0.45 0.71 -8.54
N HIS A 5 -1.18 1.58 -7.85
CA HIS A 5 -0.74 2.15 -6.58
C HIS A 5 -0.95 1.13 -5.46
N ILE A 6 0.07 0.88 -4.64
CA ILE A 6 -0.09 0.05 -3.43
C ILE A 6 -1.01 0.78 -2.44
N ALA A 7 -0.66 2.02 -2.09
CA ALA A 7 -1.48 2.92 -1.30
C ALA A 7 -2.26 3.84 -2.24
N THR A 8 -3.59 3.70 -2.32
CA THR A 8 -4.38 4.44 -3.30
C THR A 8 -4.42 5.95 -3.03
N ASP A 9 -4.26 6.73 -4.10
CA ASP A 9 -4.46 8.18 -4.16
C ASP A 9 -5.93 8.55 -4.44
N LYS A 10 -6.78 7.58 -4.81
CA LYS A 10 -8.14 7.81 -5.36
C LYS A 10 -9.29 7.46 -4.40
N SER A 11 -9.00 7.01 -3.18
CA SER A 11 -10.05 6.61 -2.23
C SER A 11 -10.47 7.75 -1.29
N LYS A 12 -11.76 8.08 -1.29
CA LYS A 12 -12.33 9.04 -0.32
C LYS A 12 -12.07 8.65 1.14
N ARG A 13 -12.03 7.35 1.45
CA ARG A 13 -11.84 6.81 2.81
C ARG A 13 -10.36 6.70 3.19
N PHE A 14 -9.51 6.20 2.28
CA PHE A 14 -8.14 5.79 2.65
C PHE A 14 -7.05 6.79 2.25
N THR A 15 -7.24 7.60 1.19
CA THR A 15 -6.21 8.52 0.70
C THR A 15 -5.70 9.45 1.81
N LYS A 16 -6.62 9.99 2.64
CA LYS A 16 -6.25 10.89 3.74
C LYS A 16 -5.38 10.19 4.80
N GLU A 17 -5.66 8.92 5.11
CA GLU A 17 -4.89 8.17 6.10
C GLU A 17 -3.49 7.82 5.59
N PHE A 18 -3.37 7.43 4.30
CA PHE A 18 -2.06 7.24 3.69
C PHE A 18 -1.25 8.54 3.67
N GLN A 19 -1.87 9.67 3.31
CA GLN A 19 -1.20 10.97 3.29
C GLN A 19 -0.68 11.41 4.66
N LYS A 20 -1.38 11.10 5.76
CA LYS A 20 -0.88 11.39 7.12
C LYS A 20 0.46 10.73 7.41
N ILE A 21 0.70 9.54 6.85
CA ILE A 21 1.96 8.82 6.97
C ILE A 21 2.99 9.41 5.99
N THR A 22 2.66 9.48 4.69
CA THR A 22 3.64 9.83 3.66
C THR A 22 4.14 11.27 3.74
N LYS A 23 3.33 12.20 4.28
CA LYS A 23 3.74 13.59 4.54
C LYS A 23 4.94 13.69 5.47
N LYS A 24 5.10 12.78 6.43
CA LYS A 24 6.26 12.74 7.35
C LYS A 24 7.59 12.50 6.62
N TYR A 25 7.52 11.96 5.40
CA TYR A 25 8.66 11.57 4.58
C TYR A 25 8.77 12.41 3.29
N SER A 26 7.94 13.45 3.16
CA SER A 26 7.84 14.25 1.93
C SER A 26 7.63 13.38 0.68
N LEU A 27 6.67 12.46 0.77
CA LEU A 27 6.29 11.53 -0.30
C LEU A 27 4.85 11.78 -0.74
N GLU A 28 4.66 11.96 -2.05
CA GLU A 28 3.35 12.02 -2.69
C GLU A 28 2.88 10.62 -3.10
N LEU A 29 1.57 10.37 -3.03
CA LEU A 29 0.99 9.04 -3.29
C LEU A 29 1.01 8.64 -4.77
N ASP A 30 1.09 9.61 -5.69
CA ASP A 30 1.28 9.38 -7.12
C ASP A 30 2.75 9.16 -7.50
N GLY A 31 3.67 9.17 -6.53
CA GLY A 31 5.09 8.93 -6.73
C GLY A 31 5.41 7.49 -7.14
N ASP A 32 6.50 7.31 -7.88
CA ASP A 32 6.88 6.00 -8.44
C ASP A 32 7.23 4.96 -7.38
N TRP A 33 7.65 5.39 -6.19
CA TRP A 33 7.91 4.52 -5.04
C TRP A 33 6.68 3.67 -4.67
N ASN A 34 5.47 4.19 -4.91
CA ASN A 34 4.18 3.59 -4.57
C ASN A 34 3.56 2.78 -5.72
N LYS A 35 4.24 2.68 -6.87
CA LYS A 35 3.71 2.00 -8.06
C LYS A 35 4.35 0.63 -8.25
N VAL A 36 3.54 -0.34 -8.68
CA VAL A 36 4.02 -1.67 -9.08
C VAL A 36 3.22 -2.21 -10.26
N LYS A 37 3.86 -2.97 -11.14
CA LYS A 37 3.18 -3.70 -12.22
C LYS A 37 2.70 -5.06 -11.72
N MET A 38 1.40 -5.33 -11.80
CA MET A 38 0.81 -6.59 -11.36
C MET A 38 -0.28 -7.09 -12.33
N PRO A 39 -0.55 -8.41 -12.39
CA PRO A 39 -1.58 -9.00 -13.25
C PRO A 39 -2.99 -8.86 -12.64
N HIS A 40 -3.35 -7.66 -12.14
CA HIS A 40 -4.65 -7.36 -11.57
C HIS A 40 -5.33 -6.24 -12.38
N ARG A 41 -6.67 -6.28 -12.45
CA ARG A 41 -7.49 -5.27 -13.13
C ARG A 41 -8.60 -4.81 -12.20
N GLY A 42 -8.85 -3.51 -12.19
CA GLY A 42 -9.91 -2.92 -11.40
C GLY A 42 -9.45 -2.42 -10.04
N ARG A 43 -10.43 -2.12 -9.19
CA ARG A 43 -10.20 -1.55 -7.85
C ARG A 43 -9.98 -2.68 -6.84
N HIS A 44 -9.03 -2.46 -5.94
CA HIS A 44 -8.87 -3.32 -4.79
C HIS A 44 -10.06 -3.19 -3.82
N PRO A 45 -10.39 -4.25 -3.06
CA PRO A 45 -11.39 -4.20 -2.00
C PRO A 45 -10.95 -3.29 -0.85
N ASN A 46 -11.88 -2.90 0.03
CA ASN A 46 -11.55 -2.06 1.19
C ASN A 46 -10.59 -2.76 2.15
N GLU A 47 -10.73 -4.08 2.29
CA GLU A 47 -9.91 -4.95 3.13
C GLU A 47 -8.43 -4.91 2.70
N TYR A 48 -8.16 -4.79 1.39
CA TYR A 48 -6.81 -4.57 0.89
C TYR A 48 -6.25 -3.23 1.36
N HIS A 49 -7.05 -2.16 1.27
CA HIS A 49 -6.61 -0.83 1.72
C HIS A 49 -6.40 -0.77 3.23
N GLU A 50 -7.22 -1.47 4.02
CA GLU A 50 -7.03 -1.63 5.47
C GLU A 50 -5.72 -2.36 5.77
N TYR A 51 -5.44 -3.46 5.07
CA TYR A 51 -4.17 -4.19 5.19
C TYR A 51 -2.95 -3.32 4.83
N ILE A 52 -3.00 -2.57 3.71
CA ILE A 52 -1.91 -1.65 3.33
C ILE A 52 -1.71 -0.56 4.40
N LEU A 53 -2.79 -0.01 4.95
CA LEU A 53 -2.70 1.03 5.98
C LEU A 53 -2.06 0.49 7.27
N GLU A 54 -2.41 -0.73 7.67
CA GLU A 54 -1.80 -1.41 8.81
C GLU A 54 -0.29 -1.60 8.60
N LYS A 55 0.11 -2.10 7.42
CA LYS A 55 1.52 -2.30 7.06
C LYS A 55 2.28 -0.97 7.01
N MET A 56 1.73 0.06 6.38
CA MET A 56 2.35 1.40 6.36
C MET A 56 2.51 1.98 7.76
N SER A 57 1.54 1.77 8.66
CA SER A 57 1.64 2.21 10.05
C SER A 57 2.75 1.50 10.83
N LYS A 58 2.97 0.21 10.56
CA LYS A 58 4.10 -0.55 11.13
C LYS A 58 5.43 -0.04 10.60
N ILE A 59 5.52 0.21 9.28
CA ILE A 59 6.71 0.78 8.64
C ILE A 59 7.00 2.17 9.22
N ASP A 60 5.99 3.02 9.39
CA ASP A 60 6.13 4.37 9.97
C ASP A 60 6.76 4.32 11.37
N LYS A 61 6.30 3.40 12.22
CA LYS A 61 6.87 3.19 13.57
C LYS A 61 8.35 2.76 13.53
N ILE A 62 8.74 1.99 12.52
CA ILE A 62 10.13 1.52 12.31
C ILE A 62 10.99 2.65 11.76
N ALA A 63 10.48 3.40 10.80
CA ALA A 63 11.17 4.45 10.07
C ALA A 63 11.35 5.72 10.90
N ARG A 64 10.41 6.07 11.78
CA ARG A 64 10.50 7.23 12.69
C ARG A 64 10.85 8.55 11.98
N GLY A 65 10.30 8.77 10.79
CA GLY A 65 10.59 9.96 9.96
C GLY A 65 11.79 9.82 9.01
N ASP A 66 12.57 8.74 9.10
CA ASP A 66 13.62 8.45 8.12
C ASP A 66 13.01 7.95 6.79
N LYS A 67 13.10 8.79 5.76
CA LYS A 67 12.59 8.50 4.40
C LYS A 67 13.24 7.28 3.77
N ASN A 68 14.55 7.11 3.90
CA ASN A 68 15.26 6.01 3.27
C ASN A 68 14.88 4.68 3.93
N LYS A 69 14.72 4.69 5.26
CA LYS A 69 14.24 3.52 6.01
C LYS A 69 12.80 3.18 5.66
N PHE A 70 11.93 4.19 5.54
CA PHE A 70 10.54 3.99 5.10
C PHE A 70 10.49 3.33 3.72
N LEU A 71 11.20 3.89 2.73
CA LEU A 71 11.23 3.37 1.36
C LEU A 71 11.79 1.94 1.31
N LYS A 72 12.84 1.64 2.09
CA LYS A 72 13.42 0.30 2.17
C LYS A 72 12.44 -0.74 2.68
N GLU A 73 11.69 -0.43 3.73
CA GLU A 73 10.67 -1.35 4.26
C GLU A 73 9.41 -1.41 3.37
N PHE A 74 9.06 -0.30 2.71
CA PHE A 74 7.95 -0.27 1.75
C PHE A 74 8.23 -1.09 0.50
N GLU A 75 9.49 -1.16 0.04
CA GLU A 75 9.89 -2.05 -1.06
C GLU A 75 9.60 -3.52 -0.72
N LYS A 76 9.86 -3.94 0.52
CA LYS A 76 9.53 -5.29 0.98
C LYS A 76 8.02 -5.54 0.95
N LEU A 77 7.21 -4.53 1.33
CA LEU A 77 5.76 -4.61 1.22
C LEU A 77 5.31 -4.76 -0.24
N LYS A 78 5.92 -4.04 -1.19
CA LYS A 78 5.62 -4.21 -2.63
C LYS A 78 5.86 -5.65 -3.09
N GLU A 79 6.99 -6.24 -2.68
CA GLU A 79 7.30 -7.63 -3.01
C GLU A 79 6.35 -8.61 -2.31
N GLU A 80 5.94 -8.36 -1.06
CA GLU A 80 4.90 -9.16 -0.37
C GLU A 80 3.58 -9.16 -1.15
N VAL A 81 3.13 -7.99 -1.60
CA VAL A 81 1.90 -7.84 -2.39
C VAL A 81 2.03 -8.53 -3.75
N LYS A 82 3.17 -8.38 -4.42
CA LYS A 82 3.43 -8.98 -5.73
C LYS A 82 3.50 -10.51 -5.68
N ASN A 83 4.08 -11.06 -4.60
CA ASN A 83 4.20 -12.50 -4.39
C ASN A 83 2.91 -13.13 -3.87
N ASN A 84 1.93 -12.33 -3.43
CA ASN A 84 0.65 -12.81 -2.94
C ASN A 84 -0.53 -12.16 -3.70
N PRO A 85 -0.74 -12.52 -4.98
CA PRO A 85 -1.79 -11.91 -5.80
C PRO A 85 -3.21 -12.14 -5.25
N ALA A 86 -3.43 -13.14 -4.41
CA ALA A 86 -4.74 -13.43 -3.82
C ALA A 86 -5.27 -12.26 -2.97
N ILE A 87 -4.40 -11.52 -2.26
CA ILE A 87 -4.81 -10.38 -1.41
C ILE A 87 -5.42 -9.23 -2.21
N LEU A 88 -5.24 -9.21 -3.53
CA LEU A 88 -5.82 -8.20 -4.41
C LEU A 88 -7.32 -8.45 -4.64
N HIS A 89 -7.81 -9.65 -4.33
CA HIS A 89 -9.17 -10.09 -4.59
C HIS A 89 -9.98 -10.16 -3.30
N LYS A 90 -11.27 -9.84 -3.39
CA LYS A 90 -12.19 -9.85 -2.24
C LYS A 90 -12.32 -11.23 -1.60
N ASP A 91 -12.24 -12.30 -2.40
CA ASP A 91 -12.46 -13.67 -1.93
C ASP A 91 -11.43 -14.11 -0.89
N TYR A 92 -10.17 -13.65 -1.01
CA TYR A 92 -9.13 -13.89 -0.01
C TYR A 92 -9.52 -13.45 1.41
N TYR A 93 -10.34 -12.41 1.53
CA TYR A 93 -10.78 -11.86 2.81
C TYR A 93 -12.09 -12.47 3.31
N LYS A 94 -12.87 -13.14 2.44
CA LYS A 94 -14.13 -13.79 2.84
C LYS A 94 -13.87 -15.05 3.66
N GLU A 95 -12.82 -15.80 3.33
CA GLU A 95 -12.46 -17.08 3.98
C GLU A 95 -11.80 -16.92 5.36
N ARG A 96 -11.66 -15.68 5.84
CA ARG A 96 -10.93 -15.33 7.08
C ARG A 96 -11.79 -14.60 8.11
N LYS A 97 -13.11 -14.56 7.89
CA LYS A 97 -14.12 -14.12 8.85
C LYS A 97 -14.82 -15.33 9.43
#